data_AF-A0A830B6B5-F1
#
_entry.id   AF-A0A830B6B5-F1
#
_cell.length_a   1.000
_cell.length_b   1.000
_cell.length_c   1.000
_cell.angle_alpha   90.00
_cell.angle_beta   90.00
_cell.angle_gamma   90.00
#
_symmetry.space_group_name_H-M   'P 1'
#
loop_
_entity.id
_entity.type
_entity.pdbx_description
1 polymer ?
#
loop_
_entity_poly.entity_id
_entity_poly.type
_entity_poly.pdbx_seq_one_letter_code
_entity_poly.pdbx_strand_id
1 'polypeptide(L)' 'METSQNQQQAVCGAEALDLLNCVSQSPYDQEKCLSLLQALRQCVINKKVKKFSLAEQTKEEADLSGKRQN' A
#
# COMPACT_ATOMS: atom_id res chain seq x y z
N MET A 1 -21.55 -2.63 12.92
CA MET A 1 -21.59 -2.52 11.45
C MET A 1 -21.16 -1.10 11.10
N GLU A 2 -19.88 -0.89 10.82
CA GLU A 2 -19.38 0.43 10.40
C GLU A 2 -18.50 0.25 9.17
N THR A 3 -19.17 0.14 8.03
CA THR A 3 -18.60 0.29 6.70
C THR A 3 -18.33 1.78 6.47
N SER A 4 -17.14 2.25 6.84
CA SER A 4 -16.74 3.65 6.58
C SER A 4 -15.98 3.74 5.27
N GLN A 5 -16.58 4.48 4.35
CA GLN A 5 -16.21 4.64 2.97
C GLN A 5 -14.90 5.44 2.83
N ASN A 6 -13.80 4.76 2.52
CA ASN A 6 -12.73 5.35 1.73
C ASN A 6 -12.54 4.48 0.47
N GLN A 7 -13.53 4.59 -0.41
CA GLN A 7 -13.61 3.88 -1.68
C GLN A 7 -12.87 4.67 -2.77
N GLN A 8 -11.70 5.23 -2.45
CA GLN A 8 -10.65 5.37 -3.45
C GLN A 8 -10.17 3.94 -3.68
N GLN A 9 -10.83 3.23 -4.59
CA GLN A 9 -10.59 1.81 -4.90
C GLN A 9 -9.08 1.59 -4.98
N ALA A 10 -8.50 1.08 -3.88
CA ALA A 10 -7.07 0.81 -3.82
C ALA A 10 -6.82 -0.24 -4.88
N VAL A 11 -6.24 0.19 -5.99
CA VAL A 11 -6.09 -0.65 -7.16
C VAL A 11 -5.19 -1.83 -6.76
N CYS A 12 -5.75 -3.04 -6.76
CA CYS A 12 -5.10 -4.26 -6.28
C CYS A 12 -4.76 -4.30 -4.78
N GLY A 13 -5.40 -3.46 -3.97
CA GLY A 13 -5.18 -3.40 -2.53
C GLY A 13 -5.65 -4.65 -1.78
N ALA A 14 -6.72 -5.28 -2.26
CA ALA A 14 -7.21 -6.55 -1.71
C ALA A 14 -6.18 -7.67 -1.89
N GLU A 15 -5.62 -7.79 -3.10
CA GLU A 15 -4.62 -8.82 -3.42
C GLU A 15 -3.31 -8.59 -2.64
N ALA A 16 -2.94 -7.32 -2.43
CA ALA A 16 -1.78 -6.98 -1.62
C ALA A 16 -1.99 -7.33 -0.15
N LEU A 17 -3.18 -7.06 0.39
CA LEU A 17 -3.52 -7.38 1.78
C LEU A 17 -3.57 -8.90 2.00
N ASP A 18 -4.13 -9.65 1.05
CA ASP A 18 -4.18 -11.11 1.14
C ASP A 18 -2.78 -11.74 1.09
N LEU A 19 -1.90 -11.22 0.23
CA LEU A 19 -0.49 -11.64 0.18
C LEU A 19 0.24 -11.34 1.50
N LEU A 20 0.06 -10.14 2.07
CA LEU A 20 0.65 -9.78 3.36
C LEU A 20 0.16 -10.70 4.48
N ASN A 21 -1.15 -10.97 4.52
CA ASN A 21 -1.73 -11.92 5.46
C ASN A 21 -1.18 -13.33 5.27
N CYS A 22 -0.96 -13.77 4.03
CA CYS A 22 -0.37 -15.07 3.73
C CYS A 22 1.07 -15.19 4.28
N VAL A 23 1.91 -14.18 4.04
CA VAL A 23 3.30 -14.17 4.53
C VAL A 23 3.37 -14.09 6.06
N SER A 24 2.39 -13.44 6.70
CA SER A 24 2.32 -13.35 8.16
C SER A 24 1.79 -14.63 8.85
N GLN A 25 1.15 -15.54 8.10
CA GLN A 25 0.63 -16.78 8.65
C GLN A 25 1.77 -17.76 8.98
N SER A 26 1.58 -18.51 10.06
CA SER A 26 2.47 -19.61 10.48
C SER A 26 1.62 -20.85 10.70
N PRO A 27 1.89 -21.98 10.01
CA PRO A 27 3.03 -22.22 9.11
C PRO A 27 2.98 -21.41 7.80
N TYR A 28 4.16 -21.16 7.24
CA TYR A 28 4.28 -20.42 5.97
C TYR A 28 3.94 -21.34 4.78
N ASP A 29 2.83 -21.04 4.11
CA ASP A 29 2.39 -21.75 2.91
C ASP A 29 2.92 -21.08 1.64
N GLN A 30 4.12 -21.49 1.22
CA GLN A 30 4.80 -20.89 0.07
C GLN A 30 3.96 -20.93 -1.22
N GLU A 31 3.32 -22.05 -1.55
CA GLU A 31 2.51 -22.19 -2.77
C GLU A 31 1.28 -21.28 -2.78
N LYS A 32 0.64 -21.13 -1.61
CA LYS A 32 -0.51 -20.25 -1.42
C LYS A 32 -0.10 -18.79 -1.60
N CYS A 33 0.98 -18.37 -0.96
CA CYS A 33 1.47 -16.99 -1.08
C CYS A 33 1.97 -16.68 -2.50
N LEU A 34 2.56 -17.67 -3.18
CA LEU A 34 3.01 -17.52 -4.57
C LEU A 34 1.82 -17.36 -5.54
N SER A 35 0.72 -18.06 -5.31
CA SER A 35 -0.53 -17.86 -6.07
C SER A 35 -1.10 -16.45 -5.87
N LEU A 36 -1.09 -15.94 -4.64
CA LEU A 36 -1.54 -14.58 -4.32
C LEU A 36 -0.63 -13.51 -4.93
N LEU A 37 0.69 -13.75 -4.96
CA LEU A 37 1.65 -12.89 -5.65
C LEU A 37 1.36 -12.81 -7.15
N GLN A 38 1.03 -13.94 -7.79
CA GLN A 38 0.66 -13.96 -9.21
C GLN A 38 -0.63 -13.19 -9.47
N ALA A 39 -1.65 -13.35 -8.61
CA ALA A 39 -2.90 -12.61 -8.70
C ALA A 39 -2.67 -11.09 -8.56
N LEU A 40 -1.87 -10.68 -7.58
CA LEU A 40 -1.47 -9.28 -7.40
C LEU A 40 -0.77 -8.74 -8.65
N ARG A 41 0.21 -9.48 -9.18
CA ARG A 41 0.94 -9.10 -10.40
C ARG A 41 0.01 -8.92 -11.59
N GLN A 42 -0.93 -9.86 -11.80
CA GLN A 42 -1.93 -9.75 -12.87
C GLN A 42 -2.80 -8.50 -12.70
N CYS A 43 -3.24 -8.23 -11.48
CA CYS A 43 -4.04 -7.04 -11.19
C CYS A 43 -3.25 -5.75 -11.52
N VAL A 44 -1.99 -5.64 -11.08
CA VAL A 44 -1.15 -4.45 -11.31
C VAL A 44 -0.95 -4.20 -12.80
N ILE A 45 -0.65 -5.25 -13.56
CA ILE A 45 -0.45 -5.18 -15.01
C ILE A 45 -1.75 -4.78 -15.70
N ASN A 46 -2.87 -5.43 -15.36
CA ASN A 46 -4.16 -5.20 -16.00
C ASN A 46 -4.70 -3.79 -15.71
N LYS A 47 -4.51 -3.30 -14.50
CA LYS A 47 -4.96 -1.96 -14.09
C LYS A 47 -3.96 -0.85 -14.41
N LYS A 48 -2.82 -1.17 -15.04
CA LYS A 48 -1.75 -0.23 -15.40
C LYS A 48 -1.39 0.72 -14.26
N VAL A 49 -1.20 0.18 -13.06
CA VAL A 49 -0.80 0.99 -11.90
C VAL A 49 0.62 1.49 -12.14
N LYS A 50 0.75 2.76 -12.55
CA LYS A 50 2.05 3.37 -12.92
C LYS A 50 2.86 3.82 -11.71
N LYS A 51 2.22 4.02 -10.54
CA LYS A 51 2.88 4.39 -9.28
C LYS A 51 2.10 3.84 -8.09
N PHE A 52 2.74 2.96 -7.32
CA PHE A 52 2.39 2.75 -5.93
C PHE A 52 3.16 3.80 -5.13
N SER A 53 2.47 4.82 -4.63
CA SER A 53 3.03 5.67 -3.60
C SER A 53 2.52 5.13 -2.27
N LEU A 54 3.43 4.71 -1.39
CA LEU A 54 3.12 4.71 0.04
C LEU A 54 2.83 6.17 0.38
N ALA A 55 1.68 6.41 1.04
CA ALA A 55 1.18 7.76 1.32
C ALA A 55 2.35 8.68 1.70
N GLU A 56 2.49 9.79 0.97
CA GLU A 56 3.39 10.87 1.35
C GLU A 56 3.19 11.12 2.84
N GLN A 57 4.27 11.01 3.62
CA GLN A 57 4.29 11.52 4.98
C GLN A 57 3.81 12.96 4.88
N THR A 58 2.62 13.21 5.42
CA THR A 58 1.96 14.51 5.36
C THR A 58 2.96 15.56 5.80
N LYS A 59 3.19 16.48 4.88
CA LYS A 59 3.89 17.73 5.03
C LYS A 59 3.25 18.52 6.20
N GLU A 60 3.96 18.60 7.32
CA GLU A 60 3.97 19.76 8.21
C GLU A 60 5.24 20.53 7.79
N GLU A 61 5.22 21.59 6.96
CA GLU A 61 4.80 22.98 7.28
C GLU A 61 5.17 23.36 8.73
N ALA A 62 5.97 24.38 9.04
CA ALA A 62 6.56 25.45 8.27
C ALA A 62 7.66 26.14 9.11
N ASP A 63 8.52 26.88 8.42
CA ASP A 63 9.14 28.13 8.87
C ASP A 63 10.09 28.11 10.08
N LEU A 64 11.40 27.98 9.78
CA LEU A 64 12.40 28.86 10.37
C LEU A 64 13.32 29.35 9.25
N SER A 65 12.73 30.17 8.36
CA SER A 65 13.52 31.11 7.57
C SER A 65 14.24 32.08 8.51
N GLY A 66 15.44 32.49 8.11
CA GLY A 66 16.44 33.08 8.98
C GLY A 66 16.07 34.41 9.63
N LYS A 67 16.49 34.59 10.88
CA LYS A 67 17.12 35.83 11.38
C LYS A 67 17.78 35.59 12.74
N ARG A 68 19.11 35.72 12.81
CA ARG A 68 19.81 36.38 13.92
C ARG A 68 21.18 36.89 13.44
N GLN A 69 21.23 38.20 13.24
CA GLN A 69 22.41 39.01 13.48
C GLN A 69 22.99 38.69 14.87
N ASN A 70 24.29 38.46 14.94
CA ASN A 70 25.17 39.18 15.85
C ASN A 70 26.61 39.16 15.32
#